data_AF-A0A2M9M4P0-F1
#
_entry.id   AF-A0A2M9M4P0-F1
#
_cell.length_a   1.000
_cell.length_b   1.000
_cell.length_c   1.000
_cell.angle_alpha   90.00
_cell.angle_beta   90.00
_cell.angle_gamma   90.00
#
_symmetry.space_group_name_H-M   'P 1'
#
loop_
_entity.id
_entity.type
_entity.pdbx_description
1 polymer ?
#
loop_
_entity_poly.entity_id
_entity_poly.type
_entity_poly.pdbx_seq_one_letter_code
_entity_poly.pdbx_strand_id
1 'polypeptide(L)'
;MDWFAFTVSLKGVFLEGVEIVFIVITFGTSAHNVPVAAGTAAAAAVCVAVAGYFAHRPLSRIPENTLKYGVGLLLAAFGTYWAVAGLGVFTPDGASIVWFGHDWAIPVLIAAWFAVSRLLIRVAPAVARRPDRTPPNEFEGAP
;
A
#
# COMPACT_ATOMS: atom_id res chain seq x y z
N MET A 1 28.25 -6.63 -3.13
CA MET A 1 26.86 -6.52 -3.58
C MET A 1 26.11 -7.72 -3.03
N ASP A 2 25.06 -7.49 -2.27
CA ASP A 2 24.16 -8.55 -1.85
C ASP A 2 23.34 -8.99 -3.07
N TRP A 3 23.68 -10.16 -3.62
CA TRP A 3 23.01 -10.74 -4.79
C TRP A 3 21.53 -11.01 -4.54
N PHE A 4 21.17 -11.31 -3.29
CA PHE A 4 19.79 -11.53 -2.89
C PHE A 4 19.02 -10.21 -2.92
N ALA A 5 19.56 -9.16 -2.30
CA ALA A 5 18.95 -7.82 -2.34
C ALA A 5 18.81 -7.28 -3.77
N PHE A 6 19.79 -7.50 -4.63
CA PHE A 6 19.71 -7.15 -6.05
C PHE A 6 18.58 -7.90 -6.76
N THR A 7 18.48 -9.22 -6.58
CA THR A 7 17.45 -10.03 -7.21
C THR A 7 16.04 -9.65 -6.74
N VAL A 8 15.87 -9.40 -5.44
CA VAL A 8 14.58 -8.99 -4.85
C VAL A 8 14.16 -7.61 -5.38
N SER A 9 15.07 -6.63 -5.38
CA SER A 9 14.77 -5.29 -5.88
C SER A 9 14.48 -5.27 -7.38
N LEU A 10 15.22 -6.04 -8.19
CA LEU A 10 14.96 -6.17 -9.62
C LEU A 10 13.57 -6.77 -9.90
N LYS A 11 13.21 -7.86 -9.21
CA LYS A 11 11.89 -8.51 -9.38
C LYS A 11 10.75 -7.58 -8.97
N GLY A 12 10.93 -6.84 -7.88
CA GLY A 12 9.95 -5.84 -7.44
C GLY A 12 9.78 -4.73 -8.48
N VAL A 13 10.85 -4.00 -8.81
CA VAL A 13 10.78 -2.86 -9.74
C VAL A 13 10.31 -3.27 -11.14
N PHE A 14 10.71 -4.46 -11.61
CA PHE A 14 10.23 -4.97 -12.89
C PHE A 14 8.72 -5.23 -12.89
N LEU A 15 8.18 -5.83 -11.82
CA LEU A 15 6.75 -6.09 -11.70
C LEU A 15 5.93 -4.79 -11.66
N GLU A 16 6.39 -3.82 -10.87
CA GLU A 16 5.77 -2.49 -10.77
C GLU A 16 5.80 -1.75 -12.11
N GLY A 17 6.92 -1.84 -12.86
CA GLY A 17 7.03 -1.25 -14.19
C GLY A 17 6.07 -1.86 -15.21
N VAL A 18 5.89 -3.18 -15.18
CA VAL A 18 4.94 -3.89 -16.04
C VAL A 18 3.49 -3.50 -15.71
N GLU A 19 3.16 -3.32 -14.42
CA GLU A 19 1.84 -2.86 -14.00
C GLU A 19 1.50 -1.48 -14.58
N ILE A 20 2.46 -0.54 -14.55
CA ILE A 20 2.29 0.77 -15.17
C ILE A 20 1.99 0.65 -16.67
N VAL A 21 2.68 -0.25 -17.39
CA VAL A 21 2.41 -0.48 -18.82
C VAL A 21 0.97 -0.95 -19.05
N PHE A 22 0.47 -1.87 -18.22
CA PHE A 22 -0.93 -2.31 -18.30
C PHE A 22 -1.90 -1.16 -18.05
N ILE A 23 -1.66 -0.33 -17.03
CA ILE A 23 -2.49 0.84 -16.72
C ILE A 23 -2.54 1.81 -17.92
N VAL A 24 -1.38 2.12 -18.51
CA VAL A 24 -1.28 3.06 -19.64
C VAL A 24 -1.99 2.52 -20.87
N ILE A 25 -1.85 1.23 -21.18
CA ILE A 25 -2.54 0.61 -22.31
C ILE A 25 -4.05 0.58 -22.05
N THR A 26 -4.48 0.21 -20.85
CA THR A 26 -5.91 0.18 -20.49
C THR A 26 -6.54 1.56 -20.62
N PHE A 27 -5.92 2.61 -20.08
CA PHE A 27 -6.45 3.97 -20.22
C PHE A 27 -6.34 4.50 -21.65
N GLY A 28 -5.22 4.22 -22.34
CA GLY A 28 -5.02 4.65 -23.72
C GLY A 28 -5.99 4.03 -24.71
N THR A 29 -6.31 2.75 -24.51
CA THR A 29 -7.33 2.03 -25.31
C THR A 29 -8.73 2.51 -24.97
N SER A 30 -9.04 2.73 -23.69
CA SER A 30 -10.32 3.29 -23.25
C SER A 30 -10.57 4.71 -23.79
N ALA A 31 -9.52 5.51 -23.94
CA ALA A 31 -9.58 6.86 -24.52
C ALA A 31 -9.40 6.89 -26.06
N HIS A 32 -9.30 5.73 -26.72
CA HIS A 32 -9.00 5.57 -28.15
C HIS A 32 -7.75 6.31 -28.64
N ASN A 33 -6.81 6.64 -27.75
CA ASN A 33 -5.62 7.42 -28.07
C ASN A 33 -4.40 6.98 -27.24
N VAL A 34 -3.84 5.83 -27.62
CA VAL A 34 -2.66 5.23 -26.99
C VAL A 34 -1.41 6.13 -27.06
N PRO A 35 -1.11 6.85 -28.17
CA PRO A 35 0.05 7.74 -28.23
C PRO A 35 0.02 8.85 -27.16
N VAL A 36 -1.14 9.45 -26.91
CA VAL A 36 -1.29 10.48 -25.87
C VAL A 36 -1.14 9.86 -24.47
N ALA A 37 -1.69 8.68 -24.23
CA ALA A 37 -1.49 7.95 -22.98
C ALA A 37 -0.01 7.63 -22.72
N ALA A 38 0.73 7.21 -23.74
CA ALA A 38 2.17 6.97 -23.63
C ALA A 38 2.97 8.25 -23.33
N GLY A 39 2.61 9.37 -24.00
CA GLY A 39 3.24 10.68 -23.75
C GLY A 39 2.99 11.19 -22.32
N THR A 40 1.76 11.06 -21.82
CA THR A 40 1.41 11.44 -20.44
C THR A 40 2.09 10.53 -19.41
N ALA A 41 2.21 9.23 -19.68
CA ALA A 41 2.95 8.31 -18.84
C ALA A 41 4.44 8.67 -18.74
N ALA A 42 5.07 9.04 -19.88
CA ALA A 42 6.46 9.48 -19.89
C ALA A 42 6.65 10.79 -19.10
N ALA A 43 5.73 11.76 -19.26
CA ALA A 43 5.74 12.98 -18.48
C ALA A 43 5.58 12.71 -16.98
N ALA A 44 4.64 11.83 -16.61
CA ALA A 44 4.43 11.40 -15.23
C ALA A 44 5.68 10.73 -14.65
N ALA A 45 6.36 9.87 -15.41
CA ALA A 45 7.60 9.23 -14.99
C ALA A 45 8.70 10.26 -14.69
N VAL A 46 8.85 11.29 -15.52
CA VAL A 46 9.79 12.39 -15.28
C VAL A 46 9.40 13.17 -14.02
N CYS A 47 8.11 13.52 -13.85
CA CYS A 47 7.62 14.20 -12.67
C CYS A 47 7.90 13.41 -11.38
N VAL A 48 7.64 12.10 -11.39
CA VAL A 48 7.89 11.21 -10.25
C VAL A 48 9.40 11.08 -9.98
N ALA A 49 10.24 10.97 -11.01
CA ALA A 49 11.69 10.92 -10.85
C ALA A 49 12.23 12.20 -10.20
N VAL A 50 11.76 13.37 -10.64
CA VAL A 50 12.12 14.67 -10.05
C VAL A 50 11.63 14.76 -8.60
N ALA A 51 10.37 14.40 -8.34
CA ALA A 51 9.82 14.39 -6.98
C ALA A 51 10.61 13.44 -6.06
N GLY A 52 10.92 12.23 -6.53
CA GLY A 52 11.74 11.25 -5.82
C GLY A 52 13.15 11.75 -5.52
N TYR A 53 13.77 12.47 -6.47
CA TYR A 53 15.08 13.10 -6.27
C TYR A 53 15.04 14.13 -5.13
N PHE A 54 14.01 14.97 -5.05
CA PHE A 54 13.89 15.92 -3.93
C PHE A 54 13.48 15.24 -2.62
N ALA A 55 12.64 14.20 -2.70
CA ALA A 55 12.08 13.51 -1.55
C ALA A 55 13.03 12.49 -0.90
N HIS A 56 14.06 12.00 -1.60
CA HIS A 56 14.94 10.95 -1.06
C HIS A 56 15.62 11.36 0.26
N ARG A 57 15.98 12.65 0.41
CA ARG A 57 16.71 13.19 1.58
C ARG A 57 15.84 13.32 2.84
N PRO A 58 14.61 13.87 2.77
CA PRO A 58 13.72 13.89 3.92
C PRO A 58 13.19 12.49 4.29
N LEU A 59 12.91 11.62 3.31
CA LEU A 59 12.40 10.27 3.59
C LEU A 59 13.40 9.40 4.36
N SER A 60 14.70 9.58 4.14
CA SER A 60 15.73 8.83 4.89
C SER A 60 15.82 9.23 6.38
N ARG A 61 15.12 10.28 6.80
CA ARG A 61 15.06 10.73 8.21
C ARG A 61 13.84 10.20 8.96
N ILE A 62 12.87 9.61 8.25
CA ILE A 62 11.63 9.12 8.85
C ILE A 62 11.88 7.71 9.39
N PRO A 63 11.43 7.38 10.62
CA PRO A 63 11.52 6.02 11.14
C PRO A 63 10.84 5.02 10.20
N GLU A 64 11.53 3.93 9.88
CA GLU A 64 11.07 2.89 8.95
C GLU A 64 9.67 2.36 9.31
N ASN A 65 9.39 2.19 10.60
CA ASN A 65 8.08 1.73 11.08
C ASN A 65 6.94 2.71 10.73
N THR A 66 7.21 4.02 10.78
CA THR A 66 6.20 5.04 10.43
C THR A 66 5.94 5.05 8.94
N LEU A 67 7.00 4.89 8.13
CA LEU A 67 6.87 4.75 6.67
C LEU A 67 6.05 3.52 6.29
N LYS A 68 6.38 2.35 6.85
CA LYS A 68 5.63 1.11 6.59
C LYS A 68 4.16 1.24 6.98
N TYR A 69 3.88 1.84 8.13
CA TYR A 69 2.51 2.06 8.59
C TYR A 69 1.75 3.03 7.68
N GLY A 70 2.34 4.18 7.35
CA GLY A 70 1.72 5.18 6.48
C GLY A 70 1.46 4.63 5.08
N VAL A 71 2.45 3.95 4.48
CA VAL A 71 2.30 3.32 3.16
C VAL A 71 1.23 2.24 3.20
N GLY A 72 1.23 1.36 4.22
CA GLY A 72 0.20 0.35 4.37
C GLY A 72 -1.22 0.94 4.49
N LEU A 73 -1.35 2.05 5.24
CA LEU A 73 -2.63 2.76 5.39
C LEU A 73 -3.11 3.36 4.07
N LEU A 74 -2.21 3.97 3.31
CA LEU A 74 -2.51 4.53 1.99
C LEU A 74 -2.92 3.42 1.02
N LEU A 75 -2.16 2.33 0.95
CA LEU A 75 -2.46 1.18 0.09
C LEU A 75 -3.81 0.55 0.43
N ALA A 76 -4.14 0.39 1.73
CA ALA A 76 -5.44 -0.12 2.15
C ALA A 76 -6.59 0.81 1.73
N ALA A 77 -6.44 2.12 1.94
CA ALA A 77 -7.46 3.10 1.58
C ALA A 77 -7.68 3.18 0.06
N PHE A 78 -6.61 3.35 -0.71
CA PHE A 78 -6.68 3.40 -2.17
C PHE A 78 -7.18 2.08 -2.75
N GLY A 79 -6.67 0.95 -2.27
CA GLY A 79 -7.13 -0.37 -2.69
C GLY A 79 -8.62 -0.58 -2.44
N THR A 80 -9.12 -0.17 -1.27
CA THR A 80 -10.55 -0.25 -0.95
C THR A 80 -11.39 0.65 -1.87
N TYR A 81 -10.93 1.88 -2.11
CA TYR A 81 -11.62 2.83 -2.98
C TYR A 81 -11.83 2.25 -4.39
N TRP A 82 -10.73 1.79 -5.01
CA TRP A 82 -10.75 1.27 -6.37
C TRP A 82 -11.39 -0.11 -6.46
N ALA A 83 -11.25 -0.98 -5.45
CA ALA A 83 -11.93 -2.27 -5.42
C ALA A 83 -13.45 -2.09 -5.48
N VAL A 84 -14.00 -1.18 -4.67
CA VAL A 84 -15.44 -0.89 -4.69
C VAL A 84 -15.86 -0.22 -5.99
N ALA A 85 -15.10 0.75 -6.51
CA ALA A 85 -15.40 1.38 -7.79
C ALA A 85 -15.41 0.34 -8.93
N GLY A 86 -14.48 -0.61 -8.91
CA GLY A 86 -14.35 -1.70 -9.87
C GLY A 86 -15.46 -2.76 -9.79
N LEU A 87 -16.10 -2.93 -8.61
CA LEU A 87 -17.29 -3.79 -8.49
C LEU A 87 -18.47 -3.33 -9.35
N GLY A 88 -18.44 -2.07 -9.83
CA GLY A 88 -19.44 -1.55 -10.77
C GLY A 88 -19.59 -2.37 -12.05
N VAL A 89 -18.55 -3.10 -12.45
CA VAL A 89 -18.59 -4.03 -13.60
C VAL A 89 -19.62 -5.15 -13.41
N PHE A 90 -19.96 -5.52 -12.16
CA PHE A 90 -20.96 -6.54 -11.86
C PHE A 90 -22.39 -5.99 -11.75
N THR A 91 -22.56 -4.68 -11.87
CA THR A 91 -23.89 -4.02 -11.83
C THR A 91 -24.56 -4.16 -13.20
N PRO A 92 -25.89 -4.30 -13.30
CA PRO A 92 -26.60 -4.42 -14.59
C PRO A 92 -26.28 -3.29 -15.57
N ASP A 93 -26.00 -2.10 -15.04
CA ASP A 93 -25.69 -0.90 -15.82
C ASP A 93 -24.19 -0.81 -16.20
N GLY A 94 -23.34 -1.69 -15.66
CA GLY A 94 -21.88 -1.68 -15.84
C GLY A 94 -21.18 -0.41 -15.31
N ALA A 95 -21.92 0.47 -14.63
CA ALA A 95 -21.42 1.75 -14.13
C ALA A 95 -20.57 1.54 -12.87
N SER A 96 -19.46 2.28 -12.76
CA SER A 96 -18.61 2.27 -11.57
C SER A 96 -19.40 2.69 -10.32
N ILE A 97 -19.16 2.00 -9.20
CA ILE A 97 -19.80 2.37 -7.94
C ILE A 97 -19.15 3.67 -7.44
N VAL A 98 -19.90 4.76 -7.50
CA VAL A 98 -19.46 6.05 -6.96
C VAL A 98 -19.52 6.05 -5.44
N TRP A 99 -18.39 6.35 -4.82
CA TRP A 99 -18.34 6.57 -3.39
C TRP A 99 -19.07 7.85 -3.00
N PHE A 100 -19.74 7.83 -1.84
CA PHE A 100 -20.37 9.02 -1.28
C PHE A 100 -19.31 10.10 -1.01
N GLY A 101 -19.38 11.22 -1.74
CA GLY A 101 -18.39 12.30 -1.68
C GLY A 101 -17.25 12.23 -2.71
N HIS A 102 -17.29 11.31 -3.68
CA HIS A 102 -16.26 11.16 -4.73
C HIS A 102 -14.84 11.08 -4.13
N ASP A 103 -13.97 12.04 -4.43
CA ASP A 103 -12.57 12.06 -3.99
C ASP A 103 -12.43 12.25 -2.47
N TRP A 104 -13.44 12.79 -1.79
CA TRP A 104 -13.47 12.89 -0.33
C TRP A 104 -13.56 11.53 0.37
N ALA A 105 -13.92 10.47 -0.36
CA ALA A 105 -13.92 9.13 0.20
C ALA A 105 -12.50 8.66 0.58
N ILE A 106 -11.46 9.11 -0.14
CA ILE A 106 -10.07 8.71 0.14
C ILE A 106 -9.61 9.17 1.53
N PRO A 107 -9.69 10.46 1.91
CA PRO A 107 -9.32 10.88 3.27
C PRO A 107 -10.23 10.26 4.35
N VAL A 108 -11.51 10.01 4.05
CA VAL A 108 -12.42 9.30 4.97
C VAL A 108 -11.98 7.85 5.17
N LEU A 109 -11.61 7.14 4.12
CA LEU A 109 -11.10 5.77 4.17
C LEU A 109 -9.76 5.70 4.93
N ILE A 110 -8.87 6.66 4.71
CA ILE A 110 -7.62 6.78 5.47
C ILE A 110 -7.94 6.95 6.97
N ALA A 111 -8.87 7.85 7.32
CA ALA A 111 -9.28 8.06 8.70
C ALA A 111 -9.95 6.82 9.32
N ALA A 112 -10.78 6.13 8.55
CA ALA A 112 -11.45 4.89 8.98
C ALA A 112 -10.44 3.77 9.25
N TRP A 113 -9.53 3.50 8.30
CA TRP A 113 -8.47 2.50 8.48
C TRP A 113 -7.54 2.85 9.64
N PHE A 114 -7.27 4.14 9.85
CA PHE A 114 -6.48 4.61 10.98
C PHE A 114 -7.20 4.34 12.30
N ALA A 115 -8.51 4.62 12.37
CA ALA A 115 -9.34 4.36 13.55
C ALA A 115 -9.41 2.85 13.86
N VAL A 116 -9.61 2.01 12.85
CA VAL A 116 -9.60 0.54 12.98
C VAL A 116 -8.25 0.05 13.49
N SER A 117 -7.15 0.52 12.91
CA SER A 117 -5.81 0.16 13.36
C SER A 117 -5.58 0.55 14.83
N ARG A 118 -5.97 1.78 15.22
CA ARG A 118 -5.88 2.24 16.61
C ARG A 118 -6.74 1.42 17.56
N LEU A 119 -7.94 1.03 17.14
CA LEU A 119 -8.83 0.17 17.93
C LEU A 119 -8.20 -1.21 18.13
N LEU A 120 -7.70 -1.83 17.06
CA LEU A 120 -7.04 -3.14 17.13
C LEU A 120 -5.80 -3.12 18.03
N ILE A 121 -4.96 -2.09 17.94
CA ILE A 121 -3.79 -1.92 18.81
C ILE A 121 -4.21 -1.77 20.28
N ARG A 122 -5.34 -1.10 20.56
CA ARG A 122 -5.84 -0.95 21.94
C ARG A 122 -6.46 -2.23 22.50
N VAL A 123 -7.05 -3.07 21.65
CA VAL A 123 -7.71 -4.32 22.06
C VAL A 123 -6.74 -5.51 22.10
N ALA A 124 -5.69 -5.51 21.29
CA ALA A 124 -4.67 -6.57 21.25
C ALA A 124 -4.00 -6.91 22.61
N PRO A 125 -3.67 -5.94 23.50
CA PRO A 125 -3.13 -6.27 24.82
C PRO A 125 -4.09 -7.08 25.71
N ALA A 126 -5.39 -7.08 25.42
CA ALA A 126 -6.36 -7.91 26.13
C ALA A 126 -6.26 -9.40 25.74
N VAL A 127 -5.72 -9.71 24.56
CA VAL A 127 -5.61 -11.08 24.02
C VAL A 127 -4.22 -11.69 24.26
N ALA A 128 -3.18 -10.87 24.39
CA ALA A 128 -1.78 -11.31 24.44
C ALA A 128 -1.27 -11.74 25.83
N ARG A 129 -2.12 -11.85 26.87
CA ARG A 129 -1.69 -12.42 28.17
C ARG A 129 -1.47 -13.93 28.02
N ARG A 130 -0.31 -14.33 27.51
CA ARG A 130 0.22 -15.68 27.74
C ARG A 130 0.71 -15.74 29.19
N PRO A 131 0.20 -16.65 30.03
CA PRO A 131 0.82 -16.90 31.32
C PRO A 131 2.22 -17.49 31.09
N ASP A 132 3.22 -16.85 31.70
CA ASP A 132 4.60 -17.35 31.72
C ASP A 132 4.61 -18.75 32.33
N ARG A 133 4.93 -19.76 31.51
CA ARG A 133 5.31 -21.09 32.01
C ARG A 133 6.82 -21.09 32.16
N THR A 134 7.32 -20.52 33.24
CA THR A 134 8.64 -20.87 33.74
C THR A 134 8.49 -22.21 34.44
N PRO A 135 9.06 -23.33 33.92
CA PRO A 135 9.08 -24.57 34.69
C PRO A 135 9.87 -24.33 35.98
N PRO A 136 9.39 -24.82 37.15
CA PRO A 136 10.14 -24.70 38.39
C PRO A 136 11.51 -25.35 38.24
N ASN A 137 12.51 -24.66 38.78
CA ASN A 137 13.92 -25.02 38.70
C ASN A 137 14.15 -26.36 39.41
N GLU A 138 14.07 -27.49 38.69
CA GLU A 138 14.34 -28.84 39.22
C GLU A 138 15.84 -29.09 39.53
N PHE A 139 16.69 -28.06 39.47
CA PHE A 139 18.15 -28.18 39.65
C PHE A 139 18.72 -27.55 40.93
N GLU A 140 17.88 -27.03 41.83
CA GLU A 140 18.34 -26.43 43.11
C GLU A 140 18.44 -27.44 44.28
N GLY A 141 18.47 -28.75 44.02
CA GLY A 141 18.26 -29.75 45.08
C GLY A 141 19.00 -31.08 44.94
N ALA A 142 20.22 -31.11 44.40
CA ALA A 142 21.07 -32.29 44.47
C ALA A 142 22.27 -32.05 45.43
N PRO A 143 22.38 -32.81 46.54
CA PRO A 143 23.46 -32.69 47.52
C PRO A 143 24.81 -33.24 47.03
#